data_AF-A0A953PH37-F1
#
_entry.id   AF-A0A953PH37-F1
#
_cell.length_a   1.000
_cell.length_b   1.000
_cell.length_c   1.000
_cell.angle_alpha   90.00
_cell.angle_beta   90.00
_cell.angle_gamma   90.00
#
_symmetry.space_group_name_H-M   'P 1'
#
loop_
_entity.id
_entity.type
_entity.pdbx_description
1 polymer ?
#
loop_
_entity_poly.entity_id
_entity_poly.type
_entity_poly.pdbx_seq_one_letter_code
_entity_poly.pdbx_strand_id
1 'polypeptide(L)'
;MKDYALLLVTAIALSADAQDKPRVFVQGKGSDNVSSNGSAGGGRHWGSWGSKSTIDSHDESMEVTKNLQKDCSGVTVTINQANADYIVMLNRESKQNRGLLRSNSQIQVANRAGDILGTSATRTVGNASKDACNLILADWQAHGRLNVQEPPAIPPSQPPNVQPAVQVAPTVQTTTAVTAPAEQRSISVTAAAPVSTAASDAVADAARKEKQRKACLELAKDNPSIVCK
;
A
#
# COMPACT_ATOMS: atom_id res chain seq x y z
N MET A 1 -5.81 -72.46 7.36
CA MET A 1 -5.19 -71.68 6.25
C MET A 1 -6.26 -70.90 5.49
N LYS A 2 -6.95 -69.93 6.10
CA LYS A 2 -7.92 -69.10 5.35
C LYS A 2 -8.32 -67.76 5.97
N ASP A 3 -7.62 -67.27 7.01
CA ASP A 3 -8.08 -66.06 7.73
C ASP A 3 -7.03 -64.93 7.81
N TYR A 4 -5.85 -65.08 7.20
CA TYR A 4 -4.80 -64.03 7.23
C TYR A 4 -4.79 -63.11 6.01
N ALA A 5 -5.66 -63.32 5.03
CA ALA A 5 -5.69 -62.52 3.81
C ALA A 5 -6.49 -61.20 3.94
N LEU A 6 -7.24 -61.00 5.04
CA LEU A 6 -8.12 -59.84 5.22
C LEU A 6 -7.48 -58.69 6.02
N LEU A 7 -6.22 -58.83 6.48
CA LEU A 7 -5.53 -57.81 7.27
C LEU A 7 -4.53 -56.96 6.45
N LEU A 8 -4.43 -57.20 5.14
CA LEU A 8 -3.43 -56.56 4.26
C LEU A 8 -4.01 -55.52 3.29
N VAL A 9 -5.32 -55.24 3.32
CA VAL A 9 -5.98 -54.31 2.38
C VAL A 9 -6.36 -52.96 3.03
N THR A 10 -6.16 -52.80 4.35
CA THR A 10 -6.32 -51.51 5.05
C THR A 10 -5.01 -50.72 5.16
N ALA A 11 -4.06 -50.92 4.24
CA ALA A 11 -3.05 -49.92 3.94
C ALA A 11 -3.68 -48.83 3.07
N ILE A 12 -4.62 -48.09 3.67
CA ILE A 12 -5.12 -46.84 3.10
C ILE A 12 -3.89 -45.97 2.90
N ALA A 13 -3.64 -45.64 1.63
CA ALA A 13 -2.64 -44.69 1.20
C ALA A 13 -2.79 -43.40 2.01
N LEU A 14 -1.99 -43.28 3.07
CA LEU A 14 -1.60 -41.98 3.60
C LEU A 14 -0.66 -41.38 2.56
N SER A 15 -1.26 -40.82 1.51
CA SER A 15 -0.60 -39.81 0.70
C SER A 15 -0.18 -38.73 1.68
N ALA A 16 1.12 -38.70 1.98
CA ALA A 16 1.75 -37.52 2.53
C ALA A 16 1.67 -36.45 1.45
N ASP A 17 0.51 -35.84 1.27
CA ASP A 17 0.43 -34.53 0.66
C ASP A 17 1.33 -33.67 1.53
N ALA A 18 2.49 -33.30 0.99
CA ALA A 18 3.21 -32.15 1.47
C ALA A 18 2.21 -31.00 1.38
N GLN A 19 1.50 -30.73 2.47
CA GLN A 19 0.46 -29.70 2.57
C GLN A 19 1.14 -28.41 2.15
N ASP A 20 0.89 -28.00 0.90
CA ASP A 20 1.54 -26.84 0.33
C ASP A 20 1.14 -25.65 1.21
N LYS A 21 2.14 -24.92 1.70
CA LYS A 21 1.88 -23.84 2.65
C LYS A 21 1.58 -22.59 1.85
N PRO A 22 0.51 -21.84 2.17
CA PRO A 22 0.21 -20.60 1.49
C PRO A 22 1.39 -19.64 1.56
N ARG A 23 1.74 -19.05 0.41
CA ARG A 23 2.80 -18.05 0.29
C ARG A 23 2.23 -16.68 0.61
N VAL A 24 2.82 -15.98 1.56
CA VAL A 24 2.31 -14.70 2.06
C VAL A 24 3.28 -13.59 1.72
N PHE A 25 2.80 -12.58 0.98
CA PHE A 25 3.53 -11.34 0.78
C PHE A 25 3.09 -10.31 1.81
N VAL A 26 4.05 -9.72 2.52
CA VAL A 26 3.78 -8.69 3.52
C VAL A 26 4.19 -7.35 2.94
N GLN A 27 3.28 -6.38 3.00
CA GLN A 27 3.54 -5.01 2.60
C GLN A 27 2.91 -4.03 3.59
N GLY A 28 3.34 -2.78 3.53
CA GLY A 28 2.84 -1.72 4.40
C GLY A 28 3.96 -0.82 4.88
N LYS A 29 3.59 0.20 5.64
CA LYS A 29 4.54 1.07 6.33
C LYS A 29 4.31 0.95 7.84
N GLY A 30 5.40 1.01 8.60
CA GLY A 30 5.29 1.14 10.05
C GLY A 30 5.06 2.59 10.48
N SER A 31 5.42 2.94 11.71
CA SER A 31 5.09 4.24 12.29
C SER A 31 6.14 5.32 11.98
N ASP A 32 5.68 6.54 11.69
CA ASP A 32 6.48 7.77 11.70
C ASP A 32 6.26 8.54 13.01
N ASN A 33 7.28 8.63 13.85
CA ASN A 33 7.24 9.40 15.09
C ASN A 33 7.95 10.74 14.91
N VAL A 34 7.19 11.82 14.98
CA VAL A 34 7.76 13.18 15.05
C VAL A 34 7.68 13.64 16.51
N SER A 35 8.83 13.66 17.20
CA SER A 35 8.92 14.24 18.55
C SER A 35 9.52 15.64 18.43
N SER A 36 8.83 16.66 18.94
CA SER A 36 9.36 18.02 19.04
C SER A 36 9.41 18.44 20.51
N ASN A 37 10.61 18.59 21.05
CA ASN A 37 10.80 19.13 22.38
C ASN A 37 10.95 20.65 22.26
N GLY A 38 9.84 21.38 22.40
CA GLY A 38 9.82 22.83 22.57
C GLY A 38 9.41 23.17 23.99
N SER A 39 10.34 23.64 24.84
CA SER A 39 10.01 24.13 26.17
C SER A 39 9.33 25.49 26.06
N ALA A 40 8.00 25.53 26.20
CA ALA A 40 7.27 26.77 26.50
C ALA A 40 7.20 26.94 28.02
N GLY A 41 8.26 27.46 28.62
CA GLY A 41 8.33 27.72 30.06
C GLY A 41 9.24 28.91 30.32
N GLY A 42 8.63 30.05 30.63
CA GLY A 42 9.32 31.32 30.83
C GLY A 42 10.34 31.30 31.97
N GLY A 43 11.48 31.93 31.72
CA GLY A 43 12.52 32.17 32.70
C GLY A 43 13.68 32.89 32.04
N ARG A 44 13.99 34.10 32.51
CA ARG A 44 14.97 35.03 31.95
C ARG A 44 16.38 34.42 31.97
N HIS A 45 16.83 33.82 30.86
CA HIS A 45 18.23 33.62 30.53
C HIS A 45 18.35 33.30 29.04
N TRP A 46 19.21 34.06 28.38
CA TRP A 46 19.51 34.07 26.95
C TRP A 46 20.23 32.76 26.54
N GLY A 47 19.49 31.66 26.39
CA GLY A 47 20.01 30.40 25.87
C GLY A 47 19.31 30.06 24.56
N SER A 48 20.07 29.88 23.48
CA SER A 48 19.62 29.46 22.15
C SER A 48 18.60 28.31 22.21
N TRP A 49 17.31 28.63 22.06
CA TRP A 49 16.23 27.64 21.95
C TRP A 49 16.16 27.11 20.52
N GLY A 50 16.94 26.08 20.23
CA GLY A 50 16.77 25.28 19.03
C GLY A 50 15.73 24.19 19.26
N SER A 51 14.58 24.26 18.58
CA SER A 51 13.63 23.15 18.52
C SER A 51 14.29 21.95 17.82
N LYS A 52 14.69 20.93 18.57
CA LYS A 52 15.11 19.65 17.98
C LYS A 52 13.86 18.82 17.75
N SER A 53 13.56 18.58 16.47
CA SER A 53 12.57 17.57 16.08
C SER A 53 13.33 16.30 15.69
N THR A 54 13.04 15.18 16.34
CA THR A 54 13.50 13.86 15.90
C THR A 54 12.38 13.20 15.11
N ILE A 55 12.65 12.88 13.84
CA ILE A 55 11.77 12.06 13.01
C ILE A 55 12.35 10.65 13.04
N ASP A 56 11.60 9.72 13.64
CA ASP A 56 11.95 8.31 13.77
C ASP A 56 10.91 7.50 12.99
N SER A 57 11.33 6.91 11.87
CA SER A 57 10.48 6.11 10.98
C SER A 57 10.92 4.66 11.06
N HIS A 58 10.00 3.77 11.42
CA HIS A 58 10.25 2.33 11.47
C HIS A 58 9.40 1.64 10.43
N ASP A 59 10.01 0.79 9.60
CA ASP A 59 9.27 -0.20 8.82
C ASP A 59 8.96 -1.42 9.69
N GLU A 60 7.70 -1.56 10.06
CA GLU A 60 7.25 -2.66 10.91
C GLU A 60 6.67 -3.84 10.12
N SER A 61 6.69 -3.79 8.78
CA SER A 61 6.36 -4.93 7.93
C SER A 61 7.33 -6.10 8.14
N MET A 62 8.59 -5.79 8.47
CA MET A 62 9.61 -6.76 8.86
C MET A 62 9.28 -7.48 10.18
N GLU A 63 8.67 -6.78 11.14
CA GLU A 63 8.20 -7.40 12.38
C GLU A 63 6.98 -8.31 12.13
N VAL A 64 6.08 -7.94 11.20
CA VAL A 64 5.00 -8.85 10.77
C VAL A 64 5.59 -10.11 10.14
N THR A 65 6.55 -9.97 9.23
CA THR A 65 7.25 -11.10 8.59
C THR A 65 7.89 -12.03 9.61
N LYS A 66 8.63 -11.47 10.56
CA LYS A 66 9.26 -12.21 11.66
C LYS A 66 8.24 -12.94 12.53
N ASN A 67 7.14 -12.29 12.91
CA ASN A 67 6.11 -12.90 13.75
C ASN A 67 5.37 -14.01 12.99
N LEU A 68 5.08 -13.84 11.70
CA LEU A 68 4.51 -14.90 10.87
C LEU A 68 5.46 -16.10 10.77
N GLN A 69 6.75 -15.88 10.50
CA GLN A 69 7.72 -16.98 10.41
C GLN A 69 7.89 -17.72 11.74
N LYS A 70 7.81 -17.01 12.87
CA LYS A 70 8.00 -17.57 14.21
C LYS A 70 6.75 -18.27 14.74
N ASP A 71 5.61 -17.59 14.68
CA ASP A 71 4.39 -17.98 15.40
C ASP A 71 3.32 -18.59 14.45
N CYS A 72 3.53 -18.59 13.14
CA CYS A 72 2.61 -19.10 12.12
C CYS A 72 3.28 -20.13 11.20
N SER A 73 3.59 -21.32 11.72
CA SER A 73 4.31 -22.37 10.95
C SER A 73 3.54 -22.91 9.74
N GLY A 74 2.25 -22.60 9.62
CA GLY A 74 1.39 -23.00 8.51
C GLY A 74 1.54 -22.13 7.26
N VAL A 75 2.31 -21.04 7.28
CA VAL A 75 2.51 -20.16 6.12
C VAL A 75 3.98 -20.10 5.71
N THR A 76 4.23 -19.71 4.46
CA THR A 76 5.58 -19.37 3.97
C THR A 76 5.62 -17.90 3.58
N VAL A 77 6.41 -17.08 4.27
CA VAL A 77 6.52 -15.65 3.92
C VAL A 77 7.44 -15.47 2.70
N THR A 78 7.04 -14.61 1.76
CA THR A 78 7.79 -14.34 0.53
C THR A 78 7.88 -12.83 0.24
N ILE A 79 8.96 -12.43 -0.44
CA ILE A 79 9.13 -11.09 -1.01
C ILE A 79 8.57 -10.97 -2.43
N ASN A 80 8.18 -12.09 -3.06
CA ASN A 80 7.68 -12.10 -4.42
C ASN A 80 6.15 -12.06 -4.41
N GLN A 81 5.59 -10.85 -4.55
CA GLN A 81 4.15 -10.60 -4.57
C GLN A 81 3.42 -11.37 -5.67
N ALA A 82 4.00 -11.48 -6.87
CA ALA A 82 3.36 -12.15 -8.02
C ALA A 82 3.14 -13.65 -7.77
N ASN A 83 3.94 -14.25 -6.90
CA ASN A 83 3.83 -15.65 -6.53
C ASN A 83 3.18 -15.88 -5.14
N ALA A 84 2.65 -14.84 -4.51
CA ALA A 84 1.98 -14.96 -3.23
C ALA A 84 0.52 -15.41 -3.42
N ASP A 85 0.06 -16.27 -2.51
CA ASP A 85 -1.35 -16.68 -2.41
C ASP A 85 -2.15 -15.70 -1.55
N TYR A 86 -1.47 -14.97 -0.66
CA TYR A 86 -2.07 -13.93 0.18
C TYR A 86 -1.20 -12.68 0.29
N ILE A 87 -1.86 -11.55 0.47
CA ILE A 87 -1.22 -10.27 0.76
C ILE A 87 -1.67 -9.81 2.14
N VAL A 88 -0.70 -9.51 3.01
CA VAL A 88 -0.93 -8.87 4.31
C VAL A 88 -0.47 -7.43 4.22
N MET A 89 -1.40 -6.50 4.41
CA MET A 89 -1.15 -5.07 4.44
C MET A 89 -1.11 -4.58 5.88
N LEU A 90 0.00 -3.98 6.30
CA LEU A 90 0.14 -3.33 7.59
C LEU A 90 -0.03 -1.82 7.46
N ASN A 91 -0.85 -1.25 8.34
CA ASN A 91 -0.94 0.19 8.59
C ASN A 91 -0.73 0.43 10.08
N ARG A 92 0.44 0.95 10.46
CA ARG A 92 0.74 1.32 11.85
C ARG A 92 0.75 2.83 12.03
N GLU A 93 -0.08 3.33 12.93
CA GLU A 93 -0.06 4.74 13.31
C GLU A 93 0.94 5.03 14.44
N SER A 94 1.46 6.27 14.46
CA SER A 94 2.34 6.77 15.53
C SER A 94 1.65 6.79 16.90
N LYS A 95 2.42 6.44 17.94
CA LYS A 95 1.95 6.47 19.33
C LYS A 95 1.94 7.88 19.94
N GLN A 96 2.63 8.85 19.33
CA GLN A 96 2.91 10.16 19.92
C GLN A 96 1.64 10.97 20.27
N ASN A 97 0.55 10.83 19.48
CA ASN A 97 -0.66 11.66 19.64
C ASN A 97 -1.95 10.87 19.90
N ARG A 98 -1.90 9.53 19.99
CA ARG A 98 -3.09 8.66 20.05
C ARG A 98 -3.33 8.03 21.43
N GLY A 99 -2.40 8.19 22.37
CA GLY A 99 -2.48 7.64 23.73
C GLY A 99 -2.23 6.12 23.79
N LEU A 100 -1.71 5.65 24.92
CA LEU A 100 -1.22 4.26 25.10
C LEU A 100 -2.28 3.15 24.95
N LEU A 101 -3.56 3.52 24.99
CA LEU A 101 -4.70 2.58 25.07
C LEU A 101 -5.38 2.32 23.72
N ARG A 102 -5.01 3.04 22.65
CA ARG A 102 -5.64 2.86 21.33
C ARG A 102 -4.92 1.77 20.52
N SER A 103 -5.68 1.14 19.63
CA SER A 103 -5.13 0.27 18.59
C SER A 103 -4.31 1.12 17.64
N ASN A 104 -3.06 0.70 17.41
CA ASN A 104 -2.11 1.43 16.57
C ASN A 104 -1.64 0.57 15.41
N SER A 105 -1.96 -0.72 15.42
CA SER A 105 -1.56 -1.70 14.41
C SER A 105 -2.81 -2.17 13.70
N GLN A 106 -2.97 -1.79 12.45
CA GLN A 106 -4.04 -2.29 11.59
C GLN A 106 -3.46 -3.23 10.57
N ILE A 107 -4.14 -4.33 10.33
CA ILE A 107 -3.85 -5.25 9.23
C ILE A 107 -5.07 -5.42 8.34
N GLN A 108 -4.80 -5.71 7.08
CA GLN A 108 -5.77 -6.21 6.13
C GLN A 108 -5.17 -7.43 5.44
N VAL A 109 -5.97 -8.48 5.26
CA VAL A 109 -5.57 -9.69 4.56
C VAL A 109 -6.43 -9.83 3.31
N ALA A 110 -5.78 -10.03 2.18
CA ALA A 110 -6.42 -10.32 0.91
C ALA A 110 -5.92 -11.65 0.33
N ASN A 111 -6.79 -12.38 -0.35
CA ASN A 111 -6.43 -13.57 -1.11
C ASN A 111 -5.86 -13.20 -2.49
N ARG A 112 -5.38 -14.19 -3.25
CA ARG A 112 -4.81 -13.99 -4.59
C ARG A 112 -5.81 -13.41 -5.61
N ALA A 113 -7.11 -13.64 -5.43
CA ALA A 113 -8.16 -13.06 -6.26
C ALA A 113 -8.38 -11.57 -5.98
N GLY A 114 -7.81 -11.04 -4.90
CA GLY A 114 -7.99 -9.67 -4.45
C GLY A 114 -9.15 -9.50 -3.48
N ASP A 115 -9.80 -10.58 -3.03
CA ASP A 115 -10.87 -10.50 -2.04
C ASP A 115 -10.29 -10.24 -0.66
N ILE A 116 -10.89 -9.28 0.07
CA ILE A 116 -10.52 -8.99 1.44
C ILE A 116 -11.12 -10.03 2.37
N LEU A 117 -10.27 -10.83 3.00
CA LEU A 117 -10.69 -11.84 3.99
C LEU A 117 -11.06 -11.22 5.33
N GLY A 118 -10.40 -10.12 5.67
CA GLY A 118 -10.66 -9.42 6.93
C GLY A 118 -9.68 -8.30 7.23
N THR A 119 -10.02 -7.54 8.27
CA THR A 119 -9.17 -6.51 8.85
C THR A 119 -9.14 -6.67 10.36
N SER A 120 -8.03 -6.30 11.00
CA SER A 120 -7.92 -6.27 12.46
C SER A 120 -7.17 -5.02 12.90
N ALA A 121 -7.57 -4.45 14.04
CA ALA A 121 -6.94 -3.29 14.66
C ALA A 121 -6.55 -3.61 16.10
N THR A 122 -5.26 -3.84 16.34
CA THR A 122 -4.71 -4.25 17.63
C THR A 122 -3.73 -3.22 18.18
N ARG A 123 -3.33 -3.41 19.45
CA ARG A 123 -2.36 -2.53 20.11
C ARG A 123 -0.91 -2.82 19.70
N THR A 124 -0.63 -4.01 19.18
CA THR A 124 0.72 -4.49 18.90
C THR A 124 0.78 -5.20 17.55
N VAL A 125 1.89 -5.05 16.84
CA VAL A 125 2.13 -5.77 15.58
C VAL A 125 2.04 -7.28 15.77
N GLY A 126 2.52 -7.82 16.90
CA GLY A 126 2.44 -9.27 17.17
C GLY A 126 1.01 -9.82 17.21
N ASN A 127 0.06 -9.10 17.83
CA ASN A 127 -1.34 -9.52 17.82
C ASN A 127 -1.94 -9.42 16.42
N ALA A 128 -1.62 -8.33 15.70
CA ALA A 128 -2.01 -8.18 14.30
C ALA A 128 -1.48 -9.34 13.43
N SER A 129 -0.24 -9.78 13.61
CA SER A 129 0.34 -10.92 12.87
C SER A 129 -0.38 -12.24 13.18
N LYS A 130 -0.81 -12.46 14.42
CA LYS A 130 -1.60 -13.64 14.80
C LYS A 130 -2.98 -13.63 14.15
N ASP A 131 -3.64 -12.47 14.13
CA ASP A 131 -4.94 -12.33 13.47
C ASP A 131 -4.82 -12.58 11.96
N ALA A 132 -3.76 -12.06 11.31
CA ALA A 132 -3.47 -12.39 9.91
C ALA A 132 -3.26 -13.88 9.69
N CYS A 133 -2.46 -14.53 10.53
CA CYS A 133 -2.21 -15.97 10.46
C CYS A 133 -3.53 -16.76 10.50
N ASN A 134 -4.41 -16.44 11.45
CA ASN A 134 -5.68 -17.13 11.60
C ASN A 134 -6.59 -16.95 10.38
N LEU A 135 -6.68 -15.75 9.82
CA LEU A 135 -7.45 -15.47 8.61
C LEU A 135 -6.93 -16.29 7.41
N ILE A 136 -5.61 -16.30 7.22
CA ILE A 136 -4.96 -17.01 6.11
C ILE A 136 -5.19 -18.51 6.23
N LEU A 137 -4.96 -19.10 7.42
CA LEU A 137 -5.10 -20.54 7.61
C LEU A 137 -6.55 -21.00 7.52
N ALA A 138 -7.50 -20.20 8.01
CA ALA A 138 -8.92 -20.49 7.89
C ALA A 138 -9.36 -20.51 6.41
N ASP A 139 -8.94 -19.50 5.64
CA ASP A 139 -9.24 -19.43 4.21
C ASP A 139 -8.55 -20.55 3.43
N TRP A 140 -7.27 -20.81 3.69
CA TRP A 140 -6.52 -21.89 3.04
C TRP A 140 -7.13 -23.26 3.32
N GLN A 141 -7.60 -23.50 4.54
CA GLN A 141 -8.27 -24.76 4.87
C GLN A 141 -9.61 -24.91 4.14
N ALA A 142 -10.34 -23.80 3.90
CA ALA A 142 -11.64 -23.82 3.25
C ALA A 142 -11.54 -23.89 1.72
N HIS A 143 -10.59 -23.16 1.13
CA HIS A 143 -10.53 -22.92 -0.32
C HIS A 143 -9.26 -23.45 -0.98
N GLY A 144 -8.23 -23.77 -0.20
CA GLY A 144 -6.92 -24.17 -0.70
C GLY A 144 -6.29 -23.06 -1.55
N ARG A 145 -5.49 -23.49 -2.54
CA ARG A 145 -4.88 -22.56 -3.49
C ARG A 145 -5.90 -22.06 -4.51
N LEU A 146 -6.16 -20.76 -4.52
CA LEU A 146 -7.01 -20.15 -5.54
C LEU A 146 -6.30 -20.09 -6.89
N ASN A 147 -6.86 -20.78 -7.88
CA ASN A 147 -6.44 -20.66 -9.28
C ASN A 147 -7.15 -19.46 -9.91
N VAL A 148 -6.56 -18.27 -9.72
CA VAL A 148 -6.97 -17.09 -10.47
C VAL A 148 -6.35 -17.19 -11.86
N GLN A 149 -7.17 -17.47 -12.87
CA GLN A 149 -6.75 -17.40 -14.26
C GLN A 149 -6.35 -15.94 -14.53
N GLU A 150 -5.05 -15.68 -14.71
CA GLU A 150 -4.58 -14.37 -15.14
C GLU A 150 -5.27 -14.03 -16.48
N PRO A 151 -5.88 -12.83 -16.61
CA PRO A 151 -6.46 -12.42 -17.88
C PRO A 151 -5.43 -12.63 -19.00
N PRO A 152 -5.81 -13.22 -20.15
CA PRO A 152 -4.86 -13.50 -21.20
C PRO A 152 -4.10 -12.21 -21.54
N ALA A 153 -2.78 -12.26 -21.41
CA ALA A 153 -1.91 -11.16 -21.79
C ALA A 153 -2.29 -10.74 -23.21
N ILE A 154 -2.65 -9.46 -23.39
CA ILE A 154 -2.94 -8.91 -24.71
C ILE A 154 -1.67 -9.15 -25.53
N PRO A 155 -1.72 -9.93 -26.62
CA PRO A 155 -0.54 -10.16 -27.44
C PRO A 155 0.01 -8.80 -27.91
N PRO A 156 1.33 -8.61 -27.96
CA PRO A 156 1.92 -7.37 -28.45
C PRO A 156 1.29 -7.05 -29.80
N SER A 157 0.67 -5.89 -29.91
CA SER A 157 0.03 -5.41 -31.13
C SER A 157 1.03 -5.50 -32.26
N GLN A 158 0.75 -6.40 -33.21
CA GLN A 158 1.51 -6.45 -34.45
C GLN A 158 1.48 -5.06 -35.09
N PRO A 159 2.61 -4.53 -35.59
CA PRO A 159 2.62 -3.26 -36.28
C PRO A 159 1.63 -3.33 -37.45
N PRO A 160 0.90 -2.25 -37.74
CA PRO A 160 -0.14 -2.25 -38.77
C PRO A 160 0.47 -2.69 -40.10
N ASN A 161 -0.02 -3.82 -40.61
CA ASN A 161 0.30 -4.29 -41.95
C ASN A 161 -0.32 -3.29 -42.93
N VAL A 162 0.52 -2.44 -43.53
CA VAL A 162 0.10 -1.45 -44.52
C VAL A 162 -0.28 -2.21 -45.79
N GLN A 163 -1.56 -2.55 -45.95
CA GLN A 163 -2.07 -3.03 -47.22
C GLN A 163 -2.16 -1.86 -48.21
N PRO A 164 -1.65 -1.98 -49.45
CA PRO A 164 -1.79 -0.94 -50.45
C PRO A 164 -3.27 -0.70 -50.80
N ALA A 165 -3.69 0.56 -50.76
CA ALA A 165 -5.01 0.99 -51.16
C ALA A 165 -5.25 0.71 -52.66
N VAL A 166 -6.20 -0.19 -52.95
CA VAL A 166 -6.78 -0.29 -54.30
C VAL A 166 -7.79 0.82 -54.44
N GLN A 167 -7.51 1.74 -55.36
CA GLN A 167 -8.37 2.86 -55.73
C GLN A 167 -9.63 2.34 -56.44
N VAL A 168 -10.82 2.71 -55.96
CA VAL A 168 -12.06 2.63 -56.74
C VAL A 168 -12.73 4.00 -56.70
N ALA A 169 -13.01 4.50 -57.90
CA ALA A 169 -13.52 5.83 -58.22
C ALA A 169 -15.00 6.04 -57.79
N PRO A 170 -15.51 7.29 -57.78
CA PRO A 170 -16.69 7.66 -57.00
C PRO A 170 -17.99 7.42 -57.76
N THR A 171 -19.03 6.94 -57.07
CA THR A 171 -20.42 7.04 -57.54
C THR A 171 -21.18 8.00 -56.62
N VAL A 172 -21.68 9.05 -57.25
CA VAL A 172 -22.50 10.12 -56.69
C VAL A 172 -23.85 9.58 -56.25
N GLN A 173 -24.26 9.81 -55.00
CA GLN A 173 -25.68 9.84 -54.64
C GLN A 173 -25.98 11.00 -53.70
N THR A 174 -26.85 11.87 -54.21
CA THR A 174 -27.46 13.03 -53.57
C THR A 174 -28.71 12.58 -52.82
N THR A 175 -28.80 12.82 -51.51
CA THR A 175 -30.09 13.06 -50.83
C THR A 175 -29.92 13.98 -49.62
N THR A 176 -30.43 15.19 -49.81
CA THR A 176 -31.33 15.95 -48.92
C THR A 176 -30.89 16.27 -47.48
N ALA A 177 -30.58 17.55 -47.29
CA ALA A 177 -30.45 18.22 -46.01
C ALA A 177 -31.80 18.33 -45.28
N VAL A 178 -31.81 18.01 -43.98
CA VAL A 178 -32.76 18.57 -43.00
C VAL A 178 -31.93 19.12 -41.85
N THR A 179 -32.23 20.38 -41.53
CA THR A 179 -31.50 21.26 -40.61
C THR A 179 -32.09 21.17 -39.20
N ALA A 180 -31.19 21.37 -38.21
CA ALA A 180 -31.39 21.87 -36.84
C ALA A 180 -31.36 20.84 -35.68
N PRO A 181 -30.90 21.25 -34.48
CA PRO A 181 -29.64 21.93 -34.21
C PRO A 181 -28.82 21.24 -33.11
N ALA A 182 -27.53 21.56 -33.10
CA ALA A 182 -26.55 21.14 -32.12
C ALA A 182 -26.86 21.65 -30.70
N GLU A 183 -26.85 20.74 -29.73
CA GLU A 183 -26.63 21.10 -28.32
C GLU A 183 -25.19 20.72 -27.96
N GLN A 184 -24.34 21.74 -27.96
CA GLN A 184 -22.96 21.68 -27.49
C GLN A 184 -22.95 21.46 -25.97
N ARG A 185 -22.50 20.29 -25.53
CA ARG A 185 -21.81 20.15 -24.23
C ARG A 185 -20.33 19.94 -24.48
N SER A 186 -19.60 21.05 -24.50
CA SER A 186 -18.16 21.08 -24.31
C SER A 186 -17.84 20.64 -22.87
N ILE A 187 -17.31 19.44 -22.71
CA ILE A 187 -16.55 19.08 -21.52
C ILE A 187 -15.08 19.14 -21.91
N SER A 188 -14.44 20.26 -21.56
CA SER A 188 -12.99 20.40 -21.61
C SER A 188 -12.38 19.42 -20.60
N VAL A 189 -11.87 18.28 -21.07
CA VAL A 189 -10.95 17.46 -20.29
C VAL A 189 -9.55 18.03 -20.52
N THR A 190 -9.15 18.93 -19.64
CA THR A 190 -7.75 19.33 -19.52
C THR A 190 -6.95 18.10 -19.09
N ALA A 191 -6.12 17.60 -19.99
CA ALA A 191 -5.10 16.60 -19.69
C ALA A 191 -4.14 17.17 -18.64
N ALA A 192 -4.13 16.58 -17.44
CA ALA A 192 -3.13 16.87 -16.42
C ALA A 192 -1.83 16.16 -16.79
N ALA A 193 -0.78 16.95 -17.01
CA ALA A 193 0.59 16.50 -17.14
C ALA A 193 1.09 15.82 -15.85
N PRO A 194 2.10 14.93 -15.92
CA PRO A 194 2.70 14.30 -14.74
C PRO A 194 3.41 15.37 -13.90
N VAL A 195 2.89 15.63 -12.69
CA VAL A 195 3.51 16.56 -11.74
C VAL A 195 4.65 15.84 -11.03
N SER A 196 5.87 16.24 -11.37
CA SER A 196 7.11 15.89 -10.67
C SER A 196 6.99 16.24 -9.18
N THR A 197 7.05 15.22 -8.32
CA THR A 197 7.02 15.31 -6.84
C THR A 197 8.11 16.19 -6.23
N ALA A 198 9.15 16.55 -7.00
CA ALA A 198 10.22 17.45 -6.56
C ALA A 198 9.78 18.92 -6.40
N ALA A 199 8.75 19.37 -7.12
CA ALA A 199 8.30 20.77 -7.06
C ALA A 199 7.45 21.07 -5.82
N SER A 200 6.65 20.09 -5.36
CA SER A 200 5.79 20.22 -4.18
C SER A 200 6.57 20.36 -2.87
N ASP A 201 7.69 19.64 -2.74
CA ASP A 201 8.55 19.71 -1.55
C ASP A 201 9.32 21.05 -1.50
N ALA A 202 9.81 21.53 -2.65
CA ALA A 202 10.50 22.82 -2.75
C ALA A 202 9.59 24.02 -2.41
N VAL A 203 8.32 23.96 -2.82
CA VAL A 203 7.33 25.01 -2.51
C VAL A 203 6.95 24.97 -1.02
N ALA A 204 6.83 23.78 -0.43
CA ALA A 204 6.57 23.63 1.00
C ALA A 204 7.73 24.15 1.88
N ASP A 205 8.98 23.94 1.45
CA ASP A 205 10.17 24.46 2.14
C ASP A 205 10.33 25.97 1.98
N ALA A 206 10.00 26.54 0.81
CA ALA A 206 9.98 27.99 0.61
C ALA A 206 8.97 28.69 1.51
N ALA A 207 7.75 28.15 1.62
CA ALA A 207 6.71 28.69 2.49
C ALA A 207 7.09 28.63 3.98
N ARG A 208 7.81 27.58 4.40
CA ARG A 208 8.32 27.45 5.77
C ARG A 208 9.43 28.46 6.07
N LYS A 209 10.38 28.66 5.15
CA LYS A 209 11.46 29.66 5.29
C LYS A 209 10.90 31.09 5.38
N GLU A 210 9.89 31.41 4.59
CA GLU A 210 9.26 32.73 4.62
C GLU A 210 8.54 32.99 5.95
N LYS A 211 7.81 31.98 6.46
CA LYS A 211 7.16 32.07 7.78
C LYS A 211 8.18 32.23 8.91
N GLN A 212 9.31 31.52 8.85
CA GLN A 212 10.39 31.65 9.82
C GLN A 212 11.08 33.02 9.75
N ARG A 213 11.34 33.53 8.54
CA ARG A 213 11.93 34.87 8.37
C ARG A 213 11.02 35.96 8.90
N LYS A 214 9.71 35.86 8.64
CA LYS A 214 8.72 36.82 9.16
C LYS A 214 8.67 36.79 10.69
N ALA A 215 8.65 35.60 11.29
CA ALA A 215 8.69 35.47 12.75
C ALA A 215 9.98 36.03 13.36
N CYS A 216 11.12 35.84 12.71
CA CYS A 216 12.39 36.43 13.14
C CYS A 216 12.38 37.96 13.05
N LEU A 217 11.85 38.53 11.96
CA LEU A 217 11.75 39.97 11.77
C LEU A 217 10.81 40.63 12.79
N GLU A 218 9.72 39.96 13.18
CA GLU A 218 8.87 40.43 14.29
C GLU A 218 9.64 40.45 15.61
N LEU A 219 10.43 39.42 15.92
CA LEU A 219 11.28 39.40 17.12
C LEU A 219 12.36 40.48 17.10
N ALA A 220 12.92 40.79 15.93
CA ALA A 220 13.95 41.81 15.76
C ALA A 220 13.44 43.24 15.98
N LYS A 221 12.11 43.47 15.91
CA LYS A 221 11.52 44.78 16.26
C LYS A 221 11.69 45.10 17.74
N ASP A 222 11.57 44.07 18.59
CA ASP A 222 11.67 44.21 20.05
C ASP A 222 13.10 44.04 20.56
N ASN A 223 14.02 43.53 19.72
CA ASN A 223 15.43 43.39 20.05
C ASN A 223 16.35 43.65 18.83
N PRO A 224 16.94 44.85 18.71
CA PRO A 224 17.73 45.23 17.54
C PRO A 224 19.06 44.48 17.40
N SER A 225 19.46 43.65 18.37
CA SER A 225 20.66 42.80 18.26
C SER A 225 20.41 41.47 17.52
N ILE A 226 19.17 41.16 17.13
CA ILE A 226 18.83 39.93 16.41
C ILE A 226 18.97 40.15 14.90
N VAL A 227 19.84 39.39 14.25
CA VAL A 227 20.05 39.42 12.79
C VAL A 227 19.39 38.19 12.15
N CYS A 228 18.34 38.42 11.36
CA CYS A 228 17.64 37.38 10.60
C CYS A 228 18.34 37.16 9.25
N LYS A 229 18.77 35.92 8.97
CA LYS A 229 19.31 35.50 7.67
C LYS A 229 18.36 34.53 6.98
#